data_AF-A0A2G6VR41-F1
#
_entry.id   AF-A0A2G6VR41-F1
#
_cell.length_a   1.000
_cell.length_b   1.000
_cell.length_c   1.000
_cell.angle_alpha   90.00
_cell.angle_beta   90.00
_cell.angle_gamma   90.00
#
_symmetry.space_group_name_H-M   'P 1'
#
loop_
_entity.id
_entity.type
_entity.pdbx_description
1 polymer ?
#
loop_
_entity_poly.entity_id
_entity_poly.type
_entity_poly.pdbx_seq_one_letter_code
_entity_poly.pdbx_strand_id
1 'polypeptide(L)' 'MYNGHHFGGMHFFWWIFWIIILIWVFVSPYNFLGQRTKKETSLDILKKRFAKGEITKEEFEEKKKFLEDN' A
#
# COMPACT_ATOMS: atom_id res chain seq x y z
N MET A 1 36.98 36.90 -16.77
CA MET A 1 36.63 36.94 -15.33
C MET A 1 35.22 36.37 -15.18
N TYR A 2 35.07 35.08 -14.87
CA TYR A 2 33.76 34.46 -14.65
C TYR A 2 33.87 33.56 -13.42
N ASN A 3 33.48 34.07 -12.25
CA ASN A 3 33.36 33.28 -11.01
C ASN A 3 32.34 33.94 -10.07
N GLY A 4 31.07 34.02 -10.51
CA GLY A 4 30.01 34.70 -9.76
C GLY A 4 28.67 33.96 -9.66
N HIS A 5 28.58 32.68 -10.05
CA HIS A 5 27.28 31.99 -10.17
C HIS A 5 27.09 30.74 -9.30
N HIS A 6 27.90 30.54 -8.24
CA HIS A 6 27.80 29.32 -7.42
C HIS A 6 26.91 29.40 -6.17
N PHE A 7 26.36 30.58 -5.83
CA PHE A 7 25.52 30.71 -4.63
C PHE A 7 24.01 30.57 -4.89
N GLY A 8 23.54 30.82 -6.13
CA GLY A 8 22.13 30.64 -6.51
C GLY A 8 21.78 29.24 -7.02
N GLY A 9 22.74 28.53 -7.61
CA GLY A 9 22.52 27.20 -8.17
C GLY A 9 22.32 26.12 -7.10
N MET A 10 23.12 26.15 -6.02
CA MET A 10 23.06 25.12 -4.96
C MET A 10 21.68 25.03 -4.30
N HIS A 11 21.01 26.17 -4.06
CA HIS A 11 19.70 26.20 -3.41
C HIS A 11 18.56 25.76 -4.34
N PHE A 12 18.73 25.97 -5.64
CA PHE A 12 17.78 25.53 -6.66
C PHE A 12 17.77 24.00 -6.80
N PHE A 13 18.95 23.37 -6.80
CA PHE A 13 19.07 21.91 -6.79
C PHE A 13 18.42 21.27 -5.55
N TRP A 14 18.55 21.92 -4.39
CA TRP A 14 17.89 21.47 -3.16
C TRP A 14 16.36 21.47 -3.28
N TRP A 15 15.79 22.55 -3.84
CA TRP A 15 14.35 22.64 -4.10
C TRP A 15 13.85 21.62 -5.13
N ILE A 16 14.63 21.38 -6.19
CA ILE A 16 14.30 20.37 -7.21
C ILE A 16 14.25 18.97 -6.58
N PHE A 17 15.19 18.63 -5.70
CA PHE A 17 15.21 17.35 -5.00
C PHE A 17 13.92 17.11 -4.19
N TRP A 18 13.46 18.13 -3.45
CA TRP A 18 12.19 18.04 -2.71
C TRP A 18 10.97 17.88 -3.61
N ILE A 19 10.93 18.58 -4.75
CA ILE A 19 9.83 18.44 -5.73
C ILE A 19 9.80 17.03 -6.32
N ILE A 20 10.95 16.45 -6.64
CA ILE A 20 11.03 15.08 -7.16
C ILE A 20 10.52 14.07 -6.12
N ILE A 21 10.88 14.23 -4.84
CA ILE A 21 10.36 13.38 -3.76
C ILE A 21 8.84 13.50 -3.65
N LEU A 22 8.30 14.72 -3.72
CA LEU A 22 6.86 14.96 -3.61
C LEU A 22 6.12 14.29 -4.77
N ILE A 23 6.60 14.43 -6.00
CA ILE A 23 6.03 13.73 -7.17
C ILE A 23 6.17 12.21 -7.01
N TRP A 24 7.31 11.73 -6.52
CA TRP A 24 7.53 10.30 -6.29
C TRP A 24 6.56 9.71 -5.26
N VAL A 25 6.16 10.46 -4.24
CA VAL A 25 5.12 10.03 -3.29
C VAL A 25 3.74 9.89 -3.95
N PHE A 26 3.41 10.75 -4.92
CA PHE A 26 2.14 10.68 -5.65
C PHE A 26 2.16 9.62 -6.77
N VAL A 27 3.29 9.44 -7.45
CA VAL A 27 3.44 8.50 -8.57
C VAL A 27 3.77 7.10 -8.10
N SER A 28 4.46 6.96 -6.96
CA SER A 28 4.61 5.67 -6.30
C SER A 28 3.20 5.22 -5.96
N PRO A 29 2.65 4.20 -6.63
CA PRO A 29 1.46 3.57 -6.11
C PRO A 29 1.93 3.08 -4.76
N TYR A 30 1.44 3.72 -3.69
CA TYR A 30 1.50 3.17 -2.35
C TYR A 30 0.71 1.86 -2.44
N ASN A 31 1.38 0.82 -2.97
CA ASN A 31 1.14 -0.60 -2.75
C ASN A 31 1.50 -0.96 -1.30
N PHE A 32 1.31 0.02 -0.41
CA PHE A 32 0.86 -0.17 0.95
C PHE A 32 -0.59 -0.69 1.00
N LEU A 33 -1.08 -1.31 -0.07
CA LEU A 33 -1.97 -2.47 -0.04
C LEU A 33 -1.35 -3.67 0.71
N GLY A 34 -0.62 -3.42 1.80
CA GLY A 34 0.17 -4.41 2.54
C GLY A 34 0.16 -4.24 4.06
N GLN A 35 -0.49 -3.20 4.61
CA GLN A 35 -0.76 -3.12 6.04
C GLN A 35 -2.27 -3.13 6.26
N ARG A 36 -2.86 -4.32 6.43
CA ARG A 36 -3.13 -4.88 7.77
C ARG A 36 -3.92 -3.95 8.72
N THR A 37 -4.77 -3.07 8.19
CA THR A 37 -5.64 -2.20 9.01
C THR A 37 -7.08 -2.11 8.53
N LYS A 38 -7.46 -2.80 7.45
CA LYS A 38 -8.84 -3.29 7.40
C LYS A 38 -8.85 -4.47 8.35
N LYS A 39 -9.56 -4.36 9.47
CA LYS A 39 -9.95 -5.50 10.32
C LYS A 39 -10.08 -6.72 9.41
N GLU A 40 -9.16 -7.68 9.49
CA GLU A 40 -9.32 -8.94 8.77
C GLU A 40 -10.60 -9.53 9.35
N THR A 41 -11.73 -9.26 8.70
CA THR A 41 -13.01 -9.83 9.07
C THR A 41 -12.81 -11.34 9.04
N SER A 42 -13.50 -12.07 9.90
CA SER A 42 -13.46 -13.54 9.93
C SER A 42 -13.63 -14.16 8.52
N LEU A 43 -14.34 -13.47 7.63
CA LEU A 43 -14.46 -13.79 6.19
C LEU A 43 -13.15 -13.74 5.39
N ASP A 44 -12.25 -12.80 5.66
CA ASP A 44 -10.98 -12.66 4.94
C ASP A 44 -10.01 -13.80 5.32
N ILE A 45 -9.96 -14.12 6.61
CA ILE A 45 -9.22 -15.27 7.14
C ILE A 45 -9.75 -16.58 6.52
N LEU A 46 -11.07 -16.70 6.41
CA LEU A 46 -11.73 -17.85 5.81
C LEU A 46 -11.37 -17.99 4.31
N LYS A 47 -11.43 -16.89 3.55
CA LYS A 47 -11.02 -16.86 2.12
C LYS A 47 -9.56 -17.26 1.94
N LYS A 48 -8.67 -16.79 2.82
CA LYS A 48 -7.24 -17.11 2.77
C LYS A 48 -6.98 -18.60 2.99
N ARG A 49 -7.70 -19.25 3.91
CA ARG A 49 -7.61 -20.70 4.15
C ARG A 49 -8.18 -21.51 2.98
N PHE A 50 -9.27 -21.03 2.37
CA PHE A 50 -9.83 -21.64 1.16
C PHE A 50 -8.85 -21.56 -0.01
N ALA A 51 -8.24 -20.39 -0.24
CA ALA A 51 -7.23 -20.20 -1.29
C ALA A 51 -5.97 -21.05 -1.09
N LYS A 52 -5.64 -21.39 0.17
CA LYS A 52 -4.56 -22.33 0.50
C LYS A 52 -4.95 -23.80 0.35
N GLY A 53 -6.23 -24.11 0.13
CA GLY A 53 -6.74 -25.48 0.10
C GLY A 53 -6.81 -26.15 1.47
N GLU A 54 -6.74 -25.39 2.56
CA GLU A 54 -6.81 -25.91 3.93
C GLU A 54 -8.26 -26.25 4.36
N ILE A 55 -9.25 -25.73 3.64
CA ILE A 55 -10.68 -25.97 3.87
C ILE A 55 -11.38 -26.32 2.56
N THR A 56 -12.40 -27.16 2.66
CA THR A 56 -13.24 -27.52 1.52
C THR A 56 -14.23 -26.42 1.15
N LYS A 57 -14.80 -26.50 -0.05
CA LYS A 57 -15.82 -25.53 -0.51
C LYS A 57 -17.05 -25.54 0.39
N GLU A 58 -17.45 -26.70 0.88
CA GLU A 58 -18.61 -26.88 1.76
C GLU A 58 -18.39 -26.15 3.10
N GLU A 59 -17.26 -26.39 3.76
CA GLU A 59 -16.92 -25.72 5.02
C GLU A 59 -16.76 -24.20 4.87
N PHE A 60 -16.29 -23.74 3.71
CA PHE A 60 -16.22 -22.32 3.38
C PHE A 60 -17.62 -21.69 3.31
N GLU A 61 -18.56 -22.33 2.62
CA GLU A 61 -19.93 -21.80 2.47
C GLU A 61 -20.70 -21.78 3.80
N GLU A 62 -20.56 -22.82 4.63
CA GLU A 62 -21.20 -22.85 5.95
C GLU A 62 -20.70 -21.71 6.85
N LYS A 63 -19.37 -21.55 6.94
CA LYS A 63 -18.74 -20.51 7.78
C LYS A 63 -19.00 -19.11 7.22
N LYS A 64 -19.09 -18.94 5.90
CA LYS A 64 -19.44 -17.67 5.26
C LYS A 64 -20.86 -17.25 5.65
N LYS A 65 -21.83 -18.16 5.52
CA LYS A 65 -23.24 -17.89 5.87
C LYS A 65 -23.40 -17.55 7.35
N PHE A 66 -22.75 -18.30 8.24
CA PHE A 66 -22.78 -18.02 9.68
C PHE A 66 -22.28 -16.62 10.04
N LEU A 67 -21.24 -16.15 9.33
CA LEU A 67 -20.64 -14.83 9.54
C LEU A 67 -21.38 -13.68 8.83
N GLU A 68 -22.24 -13.97 7.86
CA GLU A 68 -23.11 -12.99 7.20
C GLU A 68 -24.44 -12.78 7.96
N ASP A 69 -24.86 -13.76 8.76
CA ASP A 69 -26.12 -13.76 9.53
C ASP A 69 -26.00 -13.18 10.96
N ASN A 70 -24.77 -13.03 11.49
CA ASN A 70 -24.46 -12.38 12.78
C ASN A 70 -23.90 -10.96 12.59
#